data_AF-A0A257G8D1-F1
#
_entry.id   AF-A0A257G8D1-F1
#
_cell.length_a   1.000
_cell.length_b   1.000
_cell.length_c   1.000
_cell.angle_alpha   90.00
_cell.angle_beta   90.00
_cell.angle_gamma   90.00
#
_symmetry.space_group_name_H-M   'P 1'
#
loop_
_entity.id
_entity.type
_entity.pdbx_description
1 polymer ?
#
loop_
_entity_poly.entity_id
_entity_poly.type
_entity_poly.pdbx_seq_one_letter_code
_entity_poly.pdbx_strand_id
1 'polypeptide(L)'
;MRITINPGSKNIVFAFHGAVHQDSRSGTTFAHFPNRQTAHSHQISIADPSLAKHRDLSIAWYCGHEGADIQGIVSAICIEAARLLGAERRIYTGGSGGGFAALYFSHRDPGSVAVVFNPQTRIMDYSGRLVANYRKACWPSLTKDADLAKVTCADLVPLYQKGLTNTVIYVQSHGDRRHFTRQLMPLVGAIARASERQNFILHSDYWGEMGHVSPPEEAIAWLAAACKAATTQVEDLIQTWHDIAHGAANLTSEEPVLPKAEHQPETKLQNVAPQITAPLRAAVQEAAHGHPYRGRPERSFWKPAISERHIADLDSLSQPIPFDPDDRIATAGSCFAQHIGHHLAQRGCNYMDLEPAPAAFGSREEAQARGYNLFSCRFGNIYTSRQLLQLLLAAQGRHTPADAVWMRDGRFFDALRPSVEPRGTASAQDVLAARKQHLEHVLMMFSTLDLLVFTLGLTEGWESRLDGTMYPTAPGTIAGQYDPSRYALRNLRYGEVMADMETFWRELRIINPGARLLLTVSPVPLAATAGEEHVLPATVYSKSVLRAVAGDLAEDHEGIHYFPSYEIIASHPAKGMFFEPNQREVNPLGVELVMKNFFIATGMADLSGSEITSTGIVCEEGRLADLL
;
A
#
# COMPACT_ATOMS: atom_id res chain seq x y z
N MET A 1 26.11 10.54 -21.34
CA MET A 1 25.03 10.17 -22.28
C MET A 1 25.34 10.74 -23.65
N ARG A 2 24.87 10.09 -24.71
CA ARG A 2 24.86 10.62 -26.08
C ARG A 2 23.41 10.80 -26.50
N ILE A 3 23.06 11.98 -27.00
CA ILE A 3 21.67 12.34 -27.29
C ILE A 3 21.58 12.77 -28.76
N THR A 4 20.61 12.19 -29.47
CA THR A 4 20.16 12.65 -30.79
C THR A 4 18.69 13.02 -30.66
N ILE A 5 18.33 14.26 -31.02
CA ILE A 5 16.97 14.77 -30.93
C ILE A 5 16.39 14.84 -32.34
N ASN A 6 15.23 14.22 -32.54
CA ASN A 6 14.46 14.32 -33.76
C ASN A 6 13.24 15.22 -33.51
N PRO A 7 13.26 16.49 -33.93
CA PRO A 7 12.16 17.43 -33.71
C PRO A 7 10.84 16.87 -34.25
N GLY A 8 9.77 16.94 -33.44
CA GLY A 8 8.45 16.42 -33.79
C GLY A 8 8.23 14.93 -33.52
N SER A 9 9.27 14.17 -33.14
CA SER A 9 9.11 12.80 -32.70
C SER A 9 8.33 12.71 -31.39
N LYS A 10 7.41 11.77 -31.29
CA LYS A 10 6.78 11.35 -30.03
C LYS A 10 7.42 10.09 -29.43
N ASN A 11 8.43 9.55 -30.11
CA ASN A 11 9.15 8.36 -29.71
C ASN A 11 10.49 8.72 -29.10
N ILE A 12 10.88 8.01 -28.04
CA ILE A 12 12.20 8.04 -27.45
C ILE A 12 12.74 6.62 -27.22
N VAL A 13 13.99 6.40 -27.60
CA VAL A 13 14.69 5.13 -27.45
C VAL A 13 15.91 5.33 -26.55
N PHE A 14 15.90 4.67 -25.41
CA PHE A 14 17.01 4.57 -24.48
C PHE A 14 17.82 3.30 -24.76
N ALA A 15 19.12 3.45 -25.03
CA ALA A 15 20.00 2.32 -25.30
C ALA A 15 21.09 2.15 -24.23
N PHE A 16 21.27 0.89 -23.80
CA PHE A 16 22.22 0.48 -22.78
C PHE A 16 23.21 -0.53 -23.37
N HIS A 17 24.50 -0.37 -23.08
CA HIS A 17 25.55 -1.22 -23.65
C HIS A 17 25.74 -2.48 -22.81
N GLY A 18 26.19 -3.56 -23.46
CA GLY A 18 26.63 -4.78 -22.80
C GLY A 18 28.06 -4.68 -22.25
N ALA A 19 28.75 -5.82 -22.17
CA ALA A 19 30.16 -5.85 -21.76
C ALA A 19 31.04 -5.14 -22.80
N VAL A 20 32.11 -4.49 -22.33
CA VAL A 20 33.05 -3.70 -23.13
C VAL A 20 34.42 -4.40 -23.16
N HIS A 21 35.04 -4.47 -24.34
CA HIS A 21 36.40 -5.03 -24.49
C HIS A 21 37.46 -4.07 -23.97
N GLN A 22 38.32 -4.55 -23.06
CA GLN A 22 39.29 -3.74 -22.31
C GLN A 22 40.31 -3.03 -23.22
N ASP A 23 40.78 -3.69 -24.28
CA ASP A 23 41.80 -3.15 -25.21
C ASP A 23 41.26 -2.03 -26.11
N SER A 24 39.94 -1.89 -26.22
CA SER A 24 39.26 -0.90 -27.07
C SER A 24 38.82 0.37 -26.31
N ARG A 25 39.08 0.42 -24.99
CA ARG A 25 38.50 1.43 -24.10
C ARG A 25 39.39 2.68 -24.02
N SER A 26 39.26 3.57 -24.99
CA SER A 26 39.88 4.91 -24.97
C SER A 26 38.99 5.99 -24.32
N GLY A 27 37.79 5.64 -23.83
CA GLY A 27 36.85 6.61 -23.27
C GLY A 27 35.52 6.01 -22.76
N THR A 28 34.47 6.84 -22.71
CA THR A 28 33.11 6.43 -22.34
C THR A 28 32.46 5.63 -23.47
N THR A 29 32.04 4.40 -23.18
CA THR A 29 31.37 3.53 -24.16
C THR A 29 29.86 3.80 -24.17
N PHE A 30 29.29 3.94 -25.36
CA PHE A 30 27.87 4.12 -25.58
C PHE A 30 27.33 2.95 -26.40
N ALA A 31 26.10 2.53 -26.15
CA ALA A 31 25.42 1.59 -27.02
C ALA A 31 25.22 2.21 -28.41
N HIS A 32 25.47 1.43 -29.45
CA HIS A 32 25.16 1.81 -30.82
C HIS A 32 23.68 1.57 -31.10
N PHE A 33 23.03 2.55 -31.73
CA PHE A 33 21.70 2.36 -32.27
C PHE A 33 21.81 1.67 -33.63
N PRO A 34 20.97 0.67 -33.91
CA PRO A 34 20.78 0.22 -35.27
C PRO A 34 19.99 1.33 -35.99
N ASN A 35 20.71 2.25 -36.64
CA ASN A 35 20.21 3.56 -37.04
C ASN A 35 19.00 3.51 -37.97
N ARG A 36 18.82 2.44 -38.76
CA ARG A 36 17.69 2.30 -39.69
C ARG A 36 16.35 2.13 -38.96
N GLN A 37 16.36 1.43 -37.82
CA GLN A 37 15.15 1.04 -37.09
C GLN A 37 14.63 2.16 -36.19
N THR A 38 15.51 3.04 -35.72
CA THR A 38 15.19 4.09 -34.74
C THR A 38 15.42 5.51 -35.27
N ALA A 39 15.64 5.67 -36.58
CA ALA A 39 16.06 6.92 -37.23
C ALA A 39 15.15 8.12 -36.89
N HIS A 40 13.85 7.88 -36.70
CA HIS A 40 12.85 8.92 -36.48
C HIS A 40 12.52 9.17 -35.00
N SER A 41 13.13 8.43 -34.07
CA SER A 41 12.90 8.57 -32.63
C SER A 41 13.95 9.48 -31.99
N HIS A 42 13.65 10.15 -30.87
CA HIS A 42 14.72 10.64 -29.99
C HIS A 42 15.59 9.44 -29.55
N GLN A 43 16.90 9.61 -29.54
CA GLN A 43 17.83 8.54 -29.19
C GLN A 43 18.72 8.98 -28.05
N ILE A 44 18.70 8.25 -26.94
CA ILE A 44 19.55 8.52 -25.77
C ILE A 44 20.34 7.26 -25.44
N SER A 45 21.65 7.29 -25.70
CA SER A 45 22.57 6.23 -25.30
C SER A 45 23.16 6.56 -23.94
N ILE A 46 23.02 5.64 -22.98
CA ILE A 46 23.48 5.82 -21.61
C ILE A 46 24.67 4.89 -21.38
N ALA A 47 25.79 5.46 -20.98
CA ALA A 47 26.96 4.70 -20.56
C ALA A 47 26.83 4.31 -19.09
N ASP A 48 27.32 3.13 -18.73
CA ASP A 48 27.37 2.68 -17.33
C ASP A 48 28.51 3.42 -16.59
N PRO A 49 28.19 4.36 -15.68
CA PRO A 49 29.20 5.14 -14.98
C PRO A 49 30.03 4.29 -14.01
N SER A 50 29.52 3.15 -13.55
CA SER A 50 30.25 2.27 -12.64
C SER A 50 31.51 1.67 -13.28
N LEU A 51 31.55 1.60 -14.62
CA LEU A 51 32.76 1.17 -15.32
C LEU A 51 33.96 2.10 -15.08
N ALA A 52 33.74 3.35 -14.66
CA ALA A 52 34.83 4.29 -14.36
C ALA A 52 35.55 3.98 -13.03
N LYS A 53 35.00 3.11 -12.18
CA LYS A 53 35.60 2.78 -10.87
C LYS A 53 36.91 2.03 -10.96
N HIS A 54 37.09 1.22 -12.00
CA HIS A 54 38.34 0.50 -12.20
C HIS A 54 38.52 0.20 -13.69
N ARG A 55 39.74 0.39 -14.19
CA ARG A 55 40.07 0.20 -15.62
C ARG A 55 39.77 -1.23 -16.12
N ASP A 56 39.90 -2.22 -15.24
CA ASP A 56 39.65 -3.63 -15.56
C ASP A 56 38.16 -4.03 -15.54
N LEU A 57 37.24 -3.12 -15.18
CA LEU A 57 35.81 -3.41 -15.28
C LEU A 57 35.35 -3.37 -16.74
N SER A 58 34.86 -4.51 -17.22
CA SER A 58 34.23 -4.64 -18.54
C SER A 58 32.70 -4.55 -18.49
N ILE A 59 32.08 -4.72 -17.32
CA ILE A 59 30.63 -4.70 -17.13
C ILE A 59 30.28 -4.36 -15.68
N ALA A 60 29.22 -3.58 -15.46
CA ALA A 60 28.69 -3.27 -14.12
C ALA A 60 27.13 -3.21 -14.07
N TRP A 61 26.45 -3.63 -15.15
CA TRP A 61 24.99 -3.79 -15.25
C TRP A 61 24.15 -2.57 -14.86
N TYR A 62 24.76 -1.38 -14.80
CA TYR A 62 24.12 -0.16 -14.30
C TYR A 62 23.61 -0.28 -12.85
N CYS A 63 24.11 -1.25 -12.08
CA CYS A 63 23.70 -1.51 -10.70
C CYS A 63 24.29 -0.49 -9.70
N GLY A 64 25.24 0.34 -10.12
CA GLY A 64 25.86 1.32 -9.25
C GLY A 64 27.04 0.79 -8.45
N HIS A 65 27.43 1.55 -7.44
CA HIS A 65 28.60 1.30 -6.61
C HIS A 65 28.48 2.05 -5.27
N GLU A 66 29.35 1.77 -4.32
CA GLU A 66 29.43 2.50 -3.05
C GLU A 66 29.52 4.01 -3.30
N GLY A 67 28.61 4.75 -2.66
CA GLY A 67 28.50 6.19 -2.78
C GLY A 67 27.74 6.71 -4.02
N ALA A 68 27.17 5.86 -4.89
CA ALA A 68 26.25 6.34 -5.92
C ALA A 68 25.16 5.30 -6.30
N ASP A 69 23.90 5.73 -6.15
CA ASP A 69 22.73 5.01 -6.65
C ASP A 69 22.53 5.27 -8.16
N ILE A 70 23.29 4.55 -8.97
CA ILE A 70 23.21 4.67 -10.43
C ILE A 70 21.85 4.24 -10.95
N GLN A 71 21.20 3.26 -10.31
CA GLN A 71 19.88 2.79 -10.72
C GLN A 71 18.82 3.89 -10.50
N GLY A 72 18.83 4.55 -9.35
CA GLY A 72 17.96 5.71 -9.09
C GLY A 72 18.23 6.87 -10.05
N ILE A 73 19.51 7.24 -10.22
CA ILE A 73 19.92 8.36 -11.09
C ILE A 73 19.50 8.11 -12.55
N VAL A 74 19.80 6.93 -13.10
CA VAL A 74 19.48 6.62 -14.51
C VAL A 74 17.97 6.52 -14.73
N SER A 75 17.20 5.99 -13.76
CA SER A 75 15.73 5.99 -13.83
C SER A 75 15.18 7.42 -13.93
N ALA A 76 15.63 8.32 -13.05
CA ALA A 76 15.20 9.71 -13.03
C ALA A 76 15.57 10.43 -14.34
N ILE A 77 16.78 10.20 -14.86
CA ILE A 77 17.21 10.72 -16.16
C ILE A 77 16.26 10.30 -17.28
N CYS A 78 15.94 9.01 -17.38
CA CYS A 78 15.11 8.52 -18.47
C CYS A 78 13.70 9.13 -18.44
N ILE A 79 13.07 9.13 -17.26
CA ILE A 79 11.73 9.68 -17.05
C ILE A 79 11.72 11.19 -17.39
N GLU A 80 12.69 11.93 -16.89
CA GLU A 80 12.74 13.38 -17.12
C GLU A 80 13.09 13.72 -18.57
N ALA A 81 13.96 12.96 -19.24
CA ALA A 81 14.24 13.18 -20.66
C ALA A 81 12.99 12.93 -21.51
N ALA A 82 12.22 11.87 -21.22
CA ALA A 82 10.97 11.60 -21.91
C ALA A 82 9.95 12.73 -21.71
N ARG A 83 9.83 13.24 -20.48
CA ARG A 83 8.96 14.37 -20.15
C ARG A 83 9.35 15.65 -20.89
N LEU A 84 10.63 16.03 -20.84
CA LEU A 84 11.14 17.25 -21.49
C LEU A 84 11.02 17.21 -23.01
N LEU A 85 11.15 16.04 -23.60
CA LEU A 85 11.02 15.84 -25.04
C LEU A 85 9.56 15.61 -25.47
N GLY A 86 8.60 15.58 -24.53
CA GLY A 86 7.19 15.33 -24.83
C GLY A 86 6.95 13.96 -25.48
N ALA A 87 7.76 12.96 -25.11
CA ALA A 87 7.74 11.64 -25.70
C ALA A 87 6.64 10.75 -25.06
N GLU A 88 5.78 10.21 -25.91
CA GLU A 88 4.64 9.37 -25.53
C GLU A 88 4.98 7.87 -25.64
N ARG A 89 5.86 7.50 -26.58
CA ARG A 89 6.36 6.14 -26.78
C ARG A 89 7.79 6.03 -26.24
N ARG A 90 7.94 5.37 -25.08
CA ARG A 90 9.20 5.22 -24.35
C ARG A 90 9.71 3.79 -24.52
N ILE A 91 10.88 3.65 -25.14
CA ILE A 91 11.45 2.34 -25.52
C ILE A 91 12.82 2.18 -24.88
N TYR A 92 13.05 1.06 -24.23
CA TYR A 92 14.30 0.70 -23.57
C TYR A 92 14.90 -0.52 -24.26
N THR A 93 16.16 -0.41 -24.71
CA THR A 93 16.79 -1.48 -25.47
C THR A 93 18.22 -1.77 -25.02
N GLY A 94 18.61 -3.03 -25.09
CA GLY A 94 19.96 -3.46 -24.76
C GLY A 94 20.16 -4.97 -24.90
N GLY A 95 21.41 -5.35 -25.16
CA GLY A 95 21.85 -6.74 -25.18
C GLY A 95 22.64 -7.09 -23.92
N SER A 96 22.60 -8.35 -23.50
CA SER A 96 23.42 -8.86 -22.40
C SER A 96 23.24 -8.03 -21.10
N GLY A 97 24.27 -7.30 -20.65
CA GLY A 97 24.19 -6.44 -19.48
C GLY A 97 23.38 -5.17 -19.68
N GLY A 98 23.33 -4.66 -20.91
CA GLY A 98 22.43 -3.58 -21.29
C GLY A 98 20.97 -4.06 -21.32
N GLY A 99 20.75 -5.34 -21.59
CA GLY A 99 19.43 -5.96 -21.49
C GLY A 99 18.91 -6.03 -20.05
N PHE A 100 19.80 -6.31 -19.08
CA PHE A 100 19.48 -6.20 -17.64
C PHE A 100 19.01 -4.77 -17.30
N ALA A 101 19.78 -3.77 -17.73
CA ALA A 101 19.45 -2.37 -17.50
C ALA A 101 18.14 -1.96 -18.16
N ALA A 102 17.91 -2.34 -19.42
CA ALA A 102 16.69 -2.04 -20.14
C ALA A 102 15.45 -2.65 -19.44
N LEU A 103 15.52 -3.90 -18.98
CA LEU A 103 14.45 -4.54 -18.21
C LEU A 103 14.19 -3.84 -16.86
N TYR A 104 15.24 -3.42 -16.16
CA TYR A 104 15.11 -2.74 -14.87
C TYR A 104 14.50 -1.33 -15.03
N PHE A 105 15.02 -0.54 -15.96
CA PHE A 105 14.61 0.86 -16.12
C PHE A 105 13.23 1.00 -16.75
N SER A 106 12.86 0.14 -17.70
CA SER A 106 11.51 0.13 -18.27
C SER A 106 10.45 -0.27 -17.24
N HIS A 107 10.74 -1.22 -16.34
CA HIS A 107 9.82 -1.56 -15.24
C HIS A 107 9.55 -0.38 -14.30
N ARG A 108 10.49 0.58 -14.21
CA ARG A 108 10.30 1.83 -13.44
C ARG A 108 9.65 2.96 -14.22
N ASP A 109 9.36 2.77 -15.51
CA ASP A 109 8.66 3.72 -16.36
C ASP A 109 7.37 3.07 -16.89
N PRO A 110 6.25 3.17 -16.14
CA PRO A 110 5.01 2.49 -16.50
C PRO A 110 4.51 2.80 -17.92
N GLY A 111 4.02 1.76 -18.60
CA GLY A 111 3.57 1.83 -19.99
C GLY A 111 4.69 1.95 -21.03
N SER A 112 5.96 1.85 -20.62
CA SER A 112 7.08 1.76 -21.55
C SER A 112 7.22 0.37 -22.19
N VAL A 113 8.07 0.27 -23.22
CA VAL A 113 8.40 -0.99 -23.91
C VAL A 113 9.87 -1.35 -23.72
N ALA A 114 10.15 -2.57 -23.29
CA ALA A 114 11.50 -3.14 -23.31
C ALA A 114 11.69 -4.02 -24.55
N VAL A 115 12.77 -3.82 -25.29
CA VAL A 115 13.22 -4.73 -26.36
C VAL A 115 14.62 -5.20 -26.02
N VAL A 116 14.76 -6.46 -25.60
CA VAL A 116 16.01 -6.96 -25.02
C VAL A 116 16.52 -8.22 -25.69
N PHE A 117 17.84 -8.32 -25.84
CA PHE A 117 18.51 -9.37 -26.60
C PHE A 117 19.45 -10.17 -25.72
N ASN A 118 19.22 -11.47 -25.56
CA ASN A 118 19.97 -12.37 -24.68
C ASN A 118 20.35 -11.68 -23.33
N PRO A 119 19.39 -11.07 -22.61
CA PRO A 119 19.71 -10.27 -21.45
C PRO A 119 20.22 -11.14 -20.30
N GLN A 120 21.04 -10.55 -19.43
CA GLN A 120 21.10 -11.04 -18.06
C GLN A 120 19.88 -10.54 -17.28
N THR A 121 19.40 -11.34 -16.34
CA THR A 121 18.28 -11.06 -15.43
C THR A 121 18.68 -11.34 -13.98
N ARG A 122 19.68 -12.21 -13.77
CA ARG A 122 20.25 -12.64 -12.49
C ARG A 122 21.77 -12.50 -12.55
N ILE A 123 22.30 -11.40 -12.03
CA ILE A 123 23.74 -11.08 -12.16
C ILE A 123 24.61 -12.15 -11.49
N MET A 124 24.21 -12.62 -10.32
CA MET A 124 24.94 -13.64 -9.57
C MET A 124 25.06 -14.97 -10.33
N ASP A 125 24.14 -15.26 -11.24
CA ASP A 125 24.11 -16.49 -12.04
C ASP A 125 24.78 -16.36 -13.42
N TYR A 126 25.39 -15.21 -13.71
CA TYR A 126 26.06 -14.96 -14.98
C TYR A 126 27.51 -15.47 -15.02
N SER A 127 28.50 -14.71 -14.52
CA SER A 127 29.92 -15.09 -14.57
C SER A 127 30.61 -14.74 -13.26
N GLY A 128 31.01 -15.76 -12.49
CA GLY A 128 31.62 -15.58 -11.17
C GLY A 128 32.84 -14.65 -11.18
N ARG A 129 33.68 -14.70 -12.24
CA ARG A 129 34.83 -13.80 -12.40
C ARG A 129 34.40 -12.35 -12.58
N LEU A 130 33.44 -12.08 -13.45
CA LEU A 130 32.98 -10.71 -13.74
C LEU A 130 32.22 -10.12 -12.54
N VAL A 131 31.41 -10.94 -11.87
CA VAL A 131 30.70 -10.55 -10.64
C VAL A 131 31.69 -10.27 -9.52
N ALA A 132 32.73 -11.10 -9.34
CA ALA A 132 33.77 -10.85 -8.34
C ALA A 132 34.54 -9.55 -8.62
N ASN A 133 34.87 -9.27 -9.89
CA ASN A 133 35.50 -8.02 -10.28
C ASN A 133 34.61 -6.81 -9.99
N TYR A 134 33.33 -6.89 -10.33
CA TYR A 134 32.34 -5.86 -10.02
C TYR A 134 32.23 -5.62 -8.52
N ARG A 135 32.05 -6.68 -7.71
CA ARG A 135 31.99 -6.58 -6.24
C ARG A 135 33.23 -5.92 -5.68
N LYS A 136 34.42 -6.37 -6.07
CA LYS A 136 35.69 -5.83 -5.58
C LYS A 136 35.86 -4.34 -5.91
N ALA A 137 35.48 -3.93 -7.12
CA ALA A 137 35.69 -2.56 -7.58
C ALA A 137 34.58 -1.58 -7.17
N CYS A 138 33.34 -2.04 -7.10
CA CYS A 138 32.17 -1.19 -6.85
C CYS A 138 31.63 -1.31 -5.42
N TRP A 139 31.90 -2.40 -4.71
CA TRP A 139 31.41 -2.66 -3.35
C TRP A 139 32.50 -3.21 -2.42
N PRO A 140 33.64 -2.51 -2.25
CA PRO A 140 34.76 -3.01 -1.46
C PRO A 140 34.44 -3.21 0.03
N SER A 141 33.43 -2.53 0.57
CA SER A 141 32.98 -2.66 1.96
C SER A 141 32.02 -3.83 2.17
N LEU A 142 31.46 -4.40 1.10
CA LEU A 142 30.57 -5.56 1.18
C LEU A 142 31.40 -6.82 1.44
N THR A 143 31.08 -7.55 2.52
CA THR A 143 31.76 -8.81 2.82
C THR A 143 31.62 -9.81 1.67
N LYS A 144 32.60 -10.71 1.53
CA LYS A 144 32.67 -11.64 0.40
C LYS A 144 31.38 -12.43 0.17
N ASP A 145 30.68 -12.79 1.25
CA ASP A 145 29.47 -13.62 1.24
C ASP A 145 28.16 -12.83 1.34
N ALA A 146 28.21 -11.50 1.50
CA ALA A 146 27.00 -10.69 1.58
C ALA A 146 26.31 -10.55 0.22
N ASP A 147 24.98 -10.67 0.20
CA ASP A 147 24.17 -10.54 -1.01
C ASP A 147 24.24 -9.13 -1.62
N LEU A 148 24.40 -9.04 -2.95
CA LEU A 148 24.32 -7.76 -3.68
C LEU A 148 22.94 -7.12 -3.53
N ALA A 149 21.88 -7.92 -3.34
CA ALA A 149 20.51 -7.45 -3.15
C ALA A 149 20.36 -6.49 -1.95
N LYS A 150 21.31 -6.49 -1.00
CA LYS A 150 21.32 -5.55 0.14
C LYS A 150 21.67 -4.11 -0.25
N VAL A 151 22.36 -3.92 -1.37
CA VAL A 151 22.91 -2.61 -1.77
C VAL A 151 22.44 -2.16 -3.15
N THR A 152 21.98 -3.07 -4.00
CA THR A 152 21.48 -2.76 -5.35
C THR A 152 20.58 -3.88 -5.88
N CYS A 153 19.69 -3.57 -6.83
CA CYS A 153 18.94 -4.61 -7.52
C CYS A 153 19.87 -5.35 -8.49
N ALA A 154 20.23 -6.59 -8.14
CA ALA A 154 21.09 -7.48 -8.94
C ALA A 154 20.35 -8.73 -9.46
N ASP A 155 19.08 -8.88 -9.13
CA ASP A 155 18.18 -9.96 -9.57
C ASP A 155 16.82 -9.36 -9.92
N LEU A 156 16.39 -9.53 -11.17
CA LEU A 156 15.11 -9.03 -11.69
C LEU A 156 13.94 -9.99 -11.44
N VAL A 157 14.19 -11.24 -11.02
CA VAL A 157 13.12 -12.22 -10.77
C VAL A 157 12.16 -11.73 -9.67
N PRO A 158 12.63 -11.26 -8.49
CA PRO A 158 11.71 -10.72 -7.47
C PRO A 158 10.98 -9.45 -7.94
N LEU A 159 11.57 -8.68 -8.86
CA LEU A 159 10.96 -7.47 -9.41
C LEU A 159 9.77 -7.83 -10.30
N TYR A 160 9.97 -8.73 -11.26
CA TYR A 160 8.94 -9.15 -12.20
C TYR A 160 7.92 -10.14 -11.61
N GLN A 161 8.24 -10.77 -10.47
CA GLN A 161 7.27 -11.57 -9.71
C GLN A 161 6.14 -10.71 -9.10
N LYS A 162 6.38 -9.40 -8.90
CA LYS A 162 5.37 -8.47 -8.38
C LYS A 162 4.39 -7.95 -9.43
N GLY A 163 4.63 -8.25 -10.71
CA GLY A 163 3.82 -7.75 -11.83
C GLY A 163 4.63 -6.95 -12.85
N LEU A 164 4.04 -6.78 -14.05
CA LEU A 164 4.64 -6.04 -15.16
C LEU A 164 3.99 -4.67 -15.27
N THR A 165 4.77 -3.61 -15.10
CA THR A 165 4.37 -2.22 -15.32
C THR A 165 4.62 -1.77 -16.77
N ASN A 166 5.36 -2.58 -17.53
CA ASN A 166 5.85 -2.35 -18.89
C ASN A 166 5.50 -3.52 -19.81
N THR A 167 5.57 -3.30 -21.12
CA THR A 167 5.53 -4.39 -22.12
C THR A 167 6.95 -4.88 -22.39
N VAL A 168 7.17 -6.19 -22.36
CA VAL A 168 8.51 -6.77 -22.55
C VAL A 168 8.55 -7.63 -23.80
N ILE A 169 9.41 -7.28 -24.73
CA ILE A 169 9.82 -8.09 -25.88
C ILE A 169 11.19 -8.70 -25.56
N TYR A 170 11.16 -9.98 -25.17
CA TYR A 170 12.35 -10.75 -24.80
C TYR A 170 12.80 -11.59 -26.01
N VAL A 171 13.99 -11.29 -26.53
CA VAL A 171 14.56 -11.94 -27.71
C VAL A 171 15.76 -12.80 -27.31
N GLN A 172 15.67 -14.12 -27.50
CA GLN A 172 16.62 -15.10 -26.99
C GLN A 172 17.09 -16.09 -28.07
N SER A 173 18.40 -16.17 -28.30
CA SER A 173 18.99 -17.27 -29.05
C SER A 173 18.88 -18.57 -28.27
N HIS A 174 18.31 -19.62 -28.87
CA HIS A 174 18.28 -20.97 -28.31
C HIS A 174 19.68 -21.61 -28.26
N GLY A 175 20.61 -21.13 -29.10
CA GLY A 175 22.03 -21.52 -29.07
C GLY A 175 22.74 -21.08 -27.80
N ASP A 176 22.26 -20.03 -27.13
CA ASP A 176 22.78 -19.57 -25.84
C ASP A 176 22.13 -20.30 -24.66
N ARG A 177 22.51 -21.58 -24.50
CA ARG A 177 21.92 -22.46 -23.47
C ARG A 177 22.08 -21.92 -22.05
N ARG A 178 23.14 -21.17 -21.77
CA ARG A 178 23.40 -20.65 -20.42
C ARG A 178 22.42 -19.53 -20.09
N HIS A 179 22.21 -18.56 -20.98
CA HIS A 179 21.23 -17.52 -20.74
C HIS A 179 19.81 -18.05 -20.81
N PHE A 180 19.52 -18.98 -21.73
CA PHE A 180 18.22 -19.63 -21.78
C PHE A 180 17.85 -20.25 -20.42
N THR A 181 18.73 -21.08 -19.86
CA THR A 181 18.43 -21.81 -18.62
C THR A 181 18.57 -20.97 -17.35
N ARG A 182 19.57 -20.10 -17.26
CA ARG A 182 19.89 -19.37 -16.01
C ARG A 182 19.30 -17.96 -15.94
N GLN A 183 18.90 -17.39 -17.07
CA GLN A 183 18.45 -15.99 -17.14
C GLN A 183 16.97 -15.92 -17.60
N LEU A 184 16.63 -16.54 -18.73
CA LEU A 184 15.26 -16.52 -19.26
C LEU A 184 14.30 -17.35 -18.40
N MET A 185 14.57 -18.66 -18.20
CA MET A 185 13.61 -19.55 -17.53
C MET A 185 13.18 -19.09 -16.13
N PRO A 186 14.08 -18.62 -15.24
CA PRO A 186 13.68 -18.10 -13.93
C PRO A 186 12.79 -16.85 -14.04
N LEU A 187 13.08 -15.94 -14.99
CA LEU A 187 12.29 -14.74 -15.20
C LEU A 187 10.88 -15.09 -15.71
N VAL A 188 10.78 -15.98 -16.72
CA VAL A 188 9.49 -16.46 -17.23
C VAL A 188 8.69 -17.16 -16.12
N GLY A 189 9.35 -17.95 -15.26
CA GLY A 189 8.71 -18.58 -14.12
C GLY A 189 8.11 -17.58 -13.12
N ALA A 190 8.75 -16.42 -12.92
CA ALA A 190 8.19 -15.33 -12.13
C ALA A 190 7.00 -14.65 -12.85
N ILE A 191 7.17 -14.32 -14.13
CA ILE A 191 6.14 -13.64 -14.94
C ILE A 191 4.88 -14.50 -15.10
N ALA A 192 5.02 -15.82 -15.21
CA ALA A 192 3.89 -16.74 -15.39
C ALA A 192 2.86 -16.66 -14.24
N ARG A 193 3.27 -16.14 -13.07
CA ARG A 193 2.42 -15.97 -11.88
C ARG A 193 1.79 -14.57 -11.79
N ALA A 194 2.20 -13.63 -12.65
CA ALA A 194 1.69 -12.26 -12.65
C ALA A 194 0.31 -12.16 -13.35
N SER A 195 -0.50 -11.21 -12.89
CA SER A 195 -1.77 -10.83 -13.53
C SER A 195 -1.55 -10.22 -14.91
N GLU A 196 -0.42 -9.53 -15.13
CA GLU A 196 -0.07 -8.82 -16.37
C GLU A 196 0.80 -9.67 -17.32
N ARG A 197 0.83 -10.98 -17.15
CA ARG A 197 1.65 -11.91 -17.96
C ARG A 197 1.41 -11.80 -19.47
N GLN A 198 0.25 -11.29 -19.89
CA GLN A 198 -0.06 -10.97 -21.28
C GLN A 198 0.84 -9.88 -21.89
N ASN A 199 1.53 -9.06 -21.08
CA ASN A 199 2.44 -8.01 -21.53
C ASN A 199 3.85 -8.54 -21.89
N PHE A 200 4.05 -9.85 -21.92
CA PHE A 200 5.33 -10.48 -22.20
C PHE A 200 5.33 -11.22 -23.54
N ILE A 201 6.24 -10.84 -24.43
CA ILE A 201 6.49 -11.47 -25.73
C ILE A 201 7.84 -12.19 -25.65
N LEU A 202 7.85 -13.48 -25.95
CA LEU A 202 9.07 -14.27 -26.10
C LEU A 202 9.30 -14.60 -27.57
N HIS A 203 10.35 -14.04 -28.15
CA HIS A 203 10.87 -14.48 -29.44
C HIS A 203 12.13 -15.32 -29.18
N SER A 204 12.12 -16.59 -29.56
CA SER A 204 13.30 -17.44 -29.44
C SER A 204 13.54 -18.26 -30.70
N ASP A 205 14.78 -18.22 -31.21
CA ASP A 205 15.20 -18.93 -32.42
C ASP A 205 16.70 -19.31 -32.33
N TYR A 206 17.21 -20.08 -33.28
CA TYR A 206 18.63 -20.40 -33.41
C TYR A 206 19.32 -19.51 -34.46
N TRP A 207 20.27 -18.69 -34.03
CA TRP A 207 20.93 -17.69 -34.89
C TRP A 207 22.18 -18.24 -35.62
N GLY A 208 22.17 -19.52 -35.97
CA GLY A 208 23.23 -20.15 -36.77
C GLY A 208 24.49 -20.58 -36.00
N GLU A 209 24.66 -20.15 -34.74
CA GLU A 209 25.83 -20.47 -33.92
C GLU A 209 25.44 -20.86 -32.48
N MET A 210 26.19 -21.81 -31.91
CA MET A 210 26.06 -22.17 -30.49
C MET A 210 26.80 -21.15 -29.61
N GLY A 211 26.16 -20.73 -28.52
CA GLY A 211 26.73 -19.77 -27.57
C GLY A 211 26.09 -18.38 -27.63
N HIS A 212 26.74 -17.42 -26.98
CA HIS A 212 26.25 -16.06 -26.83
C HIS A 212 26.64 -15.23 -28.07
N VAL A 213 25.71 -15.04 -28.99
CA VAL A 213 25.92 -14.36 -30.28
C VAL A 213 25.01 -13.16 -30.46
N SER A 214 25.36 -12.27 -31.40
CA SER A 214 24.59 -11.07 -31.71
C SER A 214 23.27 -11.42 -32.42
N PRO A 215 22.20 -10.65 -32.20
CA PRO A 215 20.92 -10.90 -32.86
C PRO A 215 20.98 -10.66 -34.37
N PRO A 216 20.34 -11.50 -35.20
CA PRO A 216 20.18 -11.27 -36.64
C PRO A 216 19.25 -10.08 -36.92
N GLU A 217 19.19 -9.64 -38.17
CA GLU A 217 18.37 -8.50 -38.59
C GLU A 217 16.87 -8.69 -38.26
N GLU A 218 16.36 -9.91 -38.42
CA GLU A 218 14.97 -10.29 -38.09
C GLU A 218 14.66 -10.13 -36.60
N ALA A 219 15.61 -10.47 -35.74
CA ALA A 219 15.50 -10.26 -34.30
C ALA A 219 15.55 -8.75 -33.96
N ILE A 220 16.42 -7.99 -34.63
CA ILE A 220 16.53 -6.53 -34.46
C ILE A 220 15.25 -5.80 -34.90
N ALA A 221 14.47 -6.37 -35.84
CA ALA A 221 13.21 -5.79 -36.33
C ALA A 221 12.19 -5.50 -35.21
N TRP A 222 12.27 -6.19 -34.06
CA TRP A 222 11.45 -5.89 -32.89
C TRP A 222 11.61 -4.45 -32.40
N LEU A 223 12.80 -3.86 -32.54
CA LEU A 223 13.02 -2.47 -32.16
C LEU A 223 12.28 -1.50 -33.09
N ALA A 224 12.21 -1.82 -34.38
CA ALA A 224 11.40 -1.07 -35.34
C ALA A 224 9.90 -1.24 -35.06
N ALA A 225 9.46 -2.46 -34.73
CA ALA A 225 8.09 -2.75 -34.36
C ALA A 225 7.66 -1.94 -33.12
N ALA A 226 8.49 -1.91 -32.07
CA ALA A 226 8.24 -1.11 -30.88
C ALA A 226 8.10 0.39 -31.18
N CYS A 227 8.80 0.90 -32.20
CA CYS A 227 8.69 2.30 -32.62
C CYS A 227 7.44 2.58 -33.49
N LYS A 228 7.00 1.62 -34.30
CA LYS A 228 6.01 1.84 -35.37
C LYS A 228 4.62 1.32 -35.05
N ALA A 229 4.47 0.40 -34.10
CA ALA A 229 3.19 -0.17 -33.74
C ALA A 229 2.22 0.92 -33.25
N ALA A 230 0.94 0.75 -33.58
CA ALA A 230 -0.12 1.71 -33.23
C ALA A 230 -0.25 1.88 -31.70
N THR A 231 -0.10 0.78 -30.94
CA THR A 231 -0.14 0.81 -29.47
C THR A 231 1.00 -0.02 -28.84
N THR A 232 1.06 -0.07 -27.50
CA THR A 232 1.94 -0.97 -26.72
C THR A 232 1.32 -2.36 -26.50
N GLN A 233 0.10 -2.60 -26.98
CA GLN A 233 -0.55 -3.91 -26.84
C GLN A 233 0.21 -4.97 -27.63
N VAL A 234 0.21 -6.18 -27.10
CA VAL A 234 1.05 -7.27 -27.61
C VAL A 234 0.65 -7.67 -29.02
N GLU A 235 -0.64 -7.61 -29.35
CA GLU A 235 -1.18 -7.93 -30.67
C GLU A 235 -0.63 -6.98 -31.74
N ASP A 236 -0.66 -5.67 -31.48
CA ASP A 236 -0.16 -4.65 -32.41
C ASP A 236 1.36 -4.78 -32.61
N LEU A 237 2.10 -5.07 -31.53
CA LEU A 237 3.55 -5.26 -31.58
C LEU A 237 3.93 -6.49 -32.40
N ILE A 238 3.25 -7.62 -32.18
CA ILE A 238 3.49 -8.87 -32.94
C ILE A 238 3.16 -8.67 -34.42
N GLN A 239 2.00 -8.06 -34.73
CA GLN A 239 1.60 -7.84 -36.11
C GLN A 239 2.57 -6.90 -36.83
N THR A 240 2.94 -5.78 -36.19
CA THR A 240 3.91 -4.83 -36.76
C THR A 240 5.28 -5.48 -36.97
N TRP A 241 5.72 -6.32 -36.03
CA TRP A 241 6.97 -7.07 -36.20
C TRP A 241 6.89 -8.04 -37.38
N HIS A 242 5.81 -8.80 -37.50
CA HIS A 242 5.60 -9.73 -38.61
C HIS A 242 5.65 -9.00 -39.96
N ASP A 243 4.95 -7.88 -40.08
CA ASP A 243 4.90 -7.08 -41.31
C ASP A 243 6.29 -6.51 -41.67
N ILE A 244 7.08 -6.08 -40.67
CA ILE A 244 8.44 -5.57 -40.91
C ILE A 244 9.40 -6.70 -41.28
N ALA A 245 9.34 -7.84 -40.57
CA ALA A 245 10.27 -8.96 -40.76
C ALA A 245 10.00 -9.72 -42.07
N HIS A 246 8.74 -9.80 -42.51
CA HIS A 246 8.35 -10.58 -43.69
C HIS A 246 7.85 -9.74 -44.89
N GLY A 247 7.46 -8.48 -44.69
CA GLY A 247 7.02 -7.58 -45.77
C GLY A 247 8.12 -7.12 -46.71
N ALA A 248 9.40 -7.27 -46.32
CA ALA A 248 10.54 -7.00 -47.20
C ALA A 248 10.68 -8.01 -48.37
N ALA A 249 9.96 -9.14 -48.34
CA ALA A 249 9.97 -10.13 -49.43
C ALA A 249 9.03 -9.79 -50.61
N ASN A 250 8.14 -8.80 -50.48
CA ASN A 250 7.12 -8.47 -51.50
C ASN A 250 7.21 -7.04 -52.09
N LEU A 251 8.25 -6.26 -51.78
CA LEU A 251 8.51 -4.99 -52.46
C LEU A 251 9.63 -5.17 -53.48
N THR A 252 9.25 -5.68 -54.66
CA THR A 252 10.05 -5.48 -55.87
C THR A 252 9.81 -4.07 -56.40
N SER A 253 10.91 -3.40 -56.73
CA SER A 253 11.07 -2.18 -57.54
C SER A 253 10.48 -0.85 -57.02
N GLU A 254 11.38 0.13 -56.94
CA GLU A 254 11.19 1.60 -56.82
C GLU A 254 11.09 2.20 -55.40
N GLU A 255 12.23 2.25 -54.70
CA GLU A 255 12.59 3.44 -53.89
C GLU A 255 14.01 3.88 -54.24
N PRO A 256 14.28 5.20 -54.31
CA PRO A 256 15.49 5.73 -54.90
C PRO A 256 16.73 5.40 -54.06
N VAL A 257 17.77 4.96 -54.75
CA VAL A 257 19.12 4.80 -54.20
C VAL A 257 19.56 6.13 -53.59
N LEU A 258 19.53 6.23 -52.25
CA LEU A 258 20.24 7.28 -51.54
C LEU A 258 21.73 7.19 -51.92
N PRO A 259 22.38 8.29 -52.30
CA PRO A 259 23.80 8.26 -52.64
C PRO A 259 24.58 7.74 -51.45
N LYS A 260 25.59 6.89 -51.71
CA LYS A 260 26.59 6.50 -50.71
C LYS A 260 27.05 7.78 -50.00
N ALA A 261 26.85 7.84 -48.68
CA ALA A 261 27.36 8.94 -47.89
C ALA A 261 28.87 9.00 -48.08
N GLU A 262 29.32 9.94 -48.92
CA GLU A 262 30.67 10.44 -48.86
C GLU A 262 30.97 10.82 -47.42
N HIS A 263 32.22 10.61 -47.02
CA HIS A 263 32.77 10.99 -45.73
C HIS A 263 32.47 12.49 -45.46
N GLN A 264 31.32 12.77 -44.88
CA GLN A 264 30.98 14.11 -44.43
C GLN A 264 31.81 14.34 -43.17
N PRO A 265 32.64 15.40 -43.12
CA PRO A 265 33.42 15.72 -41.95
C PRO A 265 32.46 15.94 -40.78
N GLU A 266 32.83 15.42 -39.61
CA GLU A 266 32.15 15.59 -38.33
C GLU A 266 31.41 16.94 -38.28
N THR A 267 30.12 16.93 -38.60
CA THR A 267 29.30 18.13 -38.56
C THR A 267 29.15 18.44 -37.08
N LYS A 268 29.96 19.42 -36.65
CA LYS A 268 29.95 20.04 -35.33
C LYS A 268 28.53 20.07 -34.79
N LEU A 269 28.37 19.45 -33.62
CA LEU A 269 27.28 19.64 -32.66
C LEU A 269 26.79 21.10 -32.67
N GLN A 270 25.79 21.40 -33.50
CA GLN A 270 25.12 22.69 -33.45
C GLN A 270 24.09 22.64 -32.32
N ASN A 271 24.51 23.21 -31.19
CA ASN A 271 23.72 23.96 -30.21
C ASN A 271 22.23 23.57 -30.04
N VAL A 272 21.98 22.45 -29.35
CA VAL A 272 20.75 22.23 -28.55
C VAL A 272 21.05 22.27 -27.04
N ALA A 273 22.26 22.71 -26.67
CA ALA A 273 22.91 22.39 -25.41
C ALA A 273 22.44 23.11 -24.11
N PRO A 274 21.68 24.21 -24.07
CA PRO A 274 21.25 24.77 -22.77
C PRO A 274 19.91 24.23 -22.26
N GLN A 275 18.90 24.15 -23.13
CA GLN A 275 17.49 24.02 -22.70
C GLN A 275 17.11 22.61 -22.21
N ILE A 276 17.80 21.56 -22.68
CA ILE A 276 17.59 20.18 -22.22
C ILE A 276 18.71 19.76 -21.26
N THR A 277 19.96 20.12 -21.57
CA THR A 277 21.11 19.68 -20.77
C THR A 277 21.22 20.37 -19.43
N ALA A 278 20.74 21.62 -19.25
CA ALA A 278 20.75 22.27 -17.94
C ALA A 278 19.67 21.70 -16.99
N PRO A 279 18.41 21.50 -17.40
CA PRO A 279 17.42 20.78 -16.59
C PRO A 279 17.83 19.32 -16.32
N LEU A 280 18.37 18.61 -17.32
CA LEU A 280 18.84 17.23 -17.13
C LEU A 280 20.05 17.17 -16.18
N ARG A 281 20.98 18.14 -16.24
CA ARG A 281 22.09 18.24 -15.26
C ARG A 281 21.59 18.60 -13.87
N ALA A 282 20.60 19.49 -13.75
CA ALA A 282 19.96 19.83 -12.48
C ALA A 282 19.25 18.61 -11.88
N ALA A 283 18.47 17.87 -12.67
CA ALA A 283 17.82 16.63 -12.26
C ALA A 283 18.85 15.55 -11.87
N VAL A 284 19.97 15.44 -12.58
CA VAL A 284 21.08 14.54 -12.22
C VAL A 284 21.79 14.97 -10.94
N GLN A 285 22.01 16.27 -10.71
CA GLN A 285 22.60 16.76 -9.47
C GLN A 285 21.65 16.61 -8.27
N GLU A 286 20.35 16.80 -8.50
CA GLU A 286 19.29 16.61 -7.52
C GLU A 286 19.10 15.13 -7.20
N ALA A 287 19.17 14.22 -8.18
CA ALA A 287 19.17 12.78 -7.97
C ALA A 287 20.48 12.25 -7.36
N ALA A 288 21.64 12.83 -7.70
CA ALA A 288 22.94 12.43 -7.15
C ALA A 288 23.17 12.91 -5.70
N HIS A 289 22.40 13.89 -5.22
CA HIS A 289 22.46 14.44 -3.84
C HIS A 289 21.09 14.46 -3.15
N GLY A 290 20.13 13.69 -3.66
CA GLY A 290 18.76 13.65 -3.18
C GLY A 290 18.46 12.31 -2.57
N HIS A 291 18.28 12.27 -1.25
CA HIS A 291 17.60 11.14 -0.62
C HIS A 291 16.08 11.32 -0.82
N PRO A 292 15.27 10.24 -0.79
CA PRO A 292 13.82 10.29 -1.04
C PRO A 292 13.02 11.15 -0.04
N TYR A 293 13.66 11.58 1.06
CA TYR A 293 13.10 12.55 2.00
C TYR A 293 13.28 14.02 1.57
N ARG A 294 14.20 14.34 0.64
CA ARG A 294 14.45 15.72 0.21
C ARG A 294 13.21 16.27 -0.51
N GLY A 295 12.77 17.47 -0.13
CA GLY A 295 11.54 18.08 -0.66
C GLY A 295 10.24 17.50 -0.08
N ARG A 296 10.31 16.54 0.86
CA ARG A 296 9.13 16.13 1.62
C ARG A 296 8.66 17.29 2.52
N PRO A 297 7.36 17.40 2.78
CA PRO A 297 6.84 18.43 3.68
C PRO A 297 7.36 18.24 5.11
N GLU A 298 7.35 19.30 5.92
CA GLU A 298 7.80 19.27 7.32
C GLU A 298 7.16 18.14 8.13
N ARG A 299 5.88 17.83 7.88
CA ARG A 299 5.14 16.73 8.52
C ARG A 299 5.80 15.35 8.36
N SER A 300 6.69 15.18 7.37
CA SER A 300 7.42 13.93 7.14
C SER A 300 8.72 13.80 7.96
N PHE A 301 9.09 14.83 8.73
CA PHE A 301 10.33 14.84 9.51
C PHE A 301 10.05 15.03 11.00
N TRP A 302 10.57 14.12 11.83
CA TRP A 302 10.32 14.11 13.27
C TRP A 302 10.60 15.45 13.98
N LYS A 303 11.71 16.09 13.64
CA LYS A 303 12.15 17.32 14.31
C LYS A 303 11.13 18.47 14.13
N PRO A 304 10.81 18.92 12.89
CA PRO A 304 9.84 20.00 12.69
C PRO A 304 8.38 19.57 12.90
N ALA A 305 8.04 18.27 12.75
CA ALA A 305 6.68 17.78 12.94
C ALA A 305 6.30 17.56 14.41
N ILE A 306 7.26 17.17 15.26
CA ILE A 306 6.97 16.73 16.64
C ILE A 306 7.85 17.44 17.66
N SER A 307 9.18 17.44 17.49
CA SER A 307 10.10 17.91 18.55
C SER A 307 10.07 19.43 18.75
N GLU A 308 9.77 20.18 17.70
CA GLU A 308 9.71 21.65 17.70
C GLU A 308 8.28 22.19 17.82
N ARG A 309 7.28 21.32 18.03
CA ARG A 309 5.86 21.69 18.19
C ARG A 309 5.35 21.32 19.58
N HIS A 310 4.43 22.12 20.10
CA HIS A 310 3.67 21.73 21.29
C HIS A 310 2.58 20.72 20.90
N ILE A 311 2.25 19.78 21.77
CA ILE A 311 1.32 18.69 21.42
C ILE A 311 -0.10 19.18 21.07
N ALA A 312 -0.55 20.27 21.69
CA ALA A 312 -1.84 20.89 21.39
C ALA A 312 -1.91 21.54 19.99
N ASP A 313 -0.74 21.77 19.38
CA ASP A 313 -0.57 22.37 18.06
C ASP A 313 -0.28 21.31 16.99
N LEU A 314 -0.32 20.01 17.36
CA LEU A 314 -0.30 18.95 16.36
C LEU A 314 -1.62 18.95 15.61
N ASP A 315 -1.49 19.02 14.29
CA ASP A 315 -2.55 18.97 13.29
C ASP A 315 -2.13 18.03 12.16
N SER A 316 -3.04 17.80 11.19
CA SER A 316 -2.71 17.10 9.93
C SER A 316 -2.10 15.70 10.12
N LEU A 317 -2.46 15.03 11.22
CA LEU A 317 -1.95 13.71 11.61
C LEU A 317 -2.55 12.55 10.80
N SER A 318 -3.60 12.83 10.02
CA SER A 318 -4.23 11.89 9.08
C SER A 318 -4.18 12.43 7.65
N GLN A 319 -4.43 11.56 6.68
CA GLN A 319 -4.85 12.02 5.37
C GLN A 319 -6.24 12.66 5.48
N PRO A 320 -6.60 13.60 4.59
CA PRO A 320 -7.96 14.14 4.56
C PRO A 320 -8.99 13.00 4.51
N ILE A 321 -10.01 13.08 5.36
CA ILE A 321 -11.06 12.09 5.48
C ILE A 321 -12.24 12.59 4.63
N PRO A 322 -12.66 11.85 3.58
CA PRO A 322 -13.89 12.17 2.87
C PRO A 322 -15.07 12.16 3.83
N PHE A 323 -15.73 13.29 3.99
CA PHE A 323 -16.77 13.50 4.98
C PHE A 323 -17.75 14.57 4.47
N ASP A 324 -19.04 14.31 4.61
CA ASP A 324 -20.10 15.29 4.36
C ASP A 324 -20.95 15.41 5.65
N PRO A 325 -21.20 16.64 6.18
CA PRO A 325 -22.08 16.82 7.34
C PRO A 325 -23.49 16.23 7.18
N ASP A 326 -23.97 16.11 5.94
CA ASP A 326 -25.30 15.55 5.63
C ASP A 326 -25.28 14.01 5.53
N ASP A 327 -24.09 13.37 5.53
CA ASP A 327 -23.96 11.92 5.59
C ASP A 327 -24.74 11.35 6.78
N ARG A 328 -25.49 10.26 6.57
CA ARG A 328 -26.06 9.48 7.67
C ARG A 328 -24.93 8.76 8.39
N ILE A 329 -24.47 9.35 9.50
CA ILE A 329 -23.29 8.89 10.22
C ILE A 329 -23.70 8.01 11.39
N ALA A 330 -23.20 6.78 11.39
CA ALA A 330 -23.33 5.87 12.51
C ALA A 330 -22.00 5.75 13.28
N THR A 331 -22.05 5.62 14.61
CA THR A 331 -20.87 5.26 15.42
C THR A 331 -21.08 3.96 16.17
N ALA A 332 -20.00 3.16 16.24
CA ALA A 332 -19.95 1.91 16.99
C ALA A 332 -18.53 1.61 17.49
N GLY A 333 -18.38 0.71 18.45
CA GLY A 333 -17.08 0.27 18.94
C GLY A 333 -16.91 0.42 20.45
N SER A 334 -15.70 0.75 20.88
CA SER A 334 -15.36 0.96 22.29
C SER A 334 -16.07 2.19 22.90
N CYS A 335 -15.89 2.37 24.21
CA CYS A 335 -16.42 3.53 24.93
C CYS A 335 -15.99 4.88 24.35
N PHE A 336 -14.82 4.94 23.69
CA PHE A 336 -14.34 6.16 23.07
C PHE A 336 -15.17 6.59 21.85
N ALA A 337 -15.88 5.66 21.18
CA ALA A 337 -16.83 6.02 20.12
C ALA A 337 -18.02 6.86 20.61
N GLN A 338 -18.35 6.81 21.92
CA GLN A 338 -19.41 7.65 22.51
C GLN A 338 -19.04 9.14 22.41
N HIS A 339 -17.76 9.49 22.60
CA HIS A 339 -17.30 10.88 22.43
C HIS A 339 -17.48 11.35 21.00
N ILE A 340 -17.05 10.54 20.02
CA ILE A 340 -17.14 10.90 18.60
C ILE A 340 -18.61 11.11 18.21
N GLY A 341 -19.50 10.16 18.55
CA GLY A 341 -20.93 10.28 18.26
C GLY A 341 -21.57 11.52 18.90
N HIS A 342 -21.25 11.78 20.18
CA HIS A 342 -21.77 12.96 20.88
C HIS A 342 -21.33 14.27 20.21
N HIS A 343 -20.06 14.36 19.81
CA HIS A 343 -19.51 15.55 19.18
C HIS A 343 -19.98 15.77 17.75
N LEU A 344 -20.29 14.70 17.01
CA LEU A 344 -20.94 14.78 15.70
C LEU A 344 -22.37 15.34 15.84
N ALA A 345 -23.16 14.77 16.75
CA ALA A 345 -24.53 15.22 17.00
C ALA A 345 -24.59 16.69 17.46
N GLN A 346 -23.71 17.09 18.39
CA GLN A 346 -23.65 18.48 18.88
C GLN A 346 -23.26 19.50 17.82
N ARG A 347 -22.49 19.10 16.80
CA ARG A 347 -22.07 19.97 15.70
C ARG A 347 -23.03 19.93 14.50
N GLY A 348 -24.21 19.35 14.67
CA GLY A 348 -25.26 19.33 13.66
C GLY A 348 -25.00 18.41 12.48
N CYS A 349 -24.06 17.46 12.61
CA CYS A 349 -23.93 16.38 11.62
C CYS A 349 -25.18 15.49 11.68
N ASN A 350 -25.51 14.83 10.56
CA ASN A 350 -26.63 13.90 10.46
C ASN A 350 -26.32 12.55 11.15
N TYR A 351 -26.09 12.61 12.46
CA TYR A 351 -25.82 11.48 13.33
C TYR A 351 -27.08 10.62 13.53
N MET A 352 -26.96 9.33 13.26
CA MET A 352 -28.05 8.38 13.38
C MET A 352 -28.26 7.97 14.84
N ASP A 353 -29.44 8.25 15.40
CA ASP A 353 -29.94 7.65 16.65
C ASP A 353 -31.22 6.86 16.32
N LEU A 354 -31.09 5.55 16.16
CA LEU A 354 -32.18 4.67 15.74
C LEU A 354 -32.89 3.98 16.90
N GLU A 355 -32.41 4.15 18.13
CA GLU A 355 -33.08 3.68 19.34
C GLU A 355 -33.12 4.81 20.37
N PRO A 356 -33.86 5.90 20.09
CA PRO A 356 -33.90 7.05 20.98
C PRO A 356 -34.56 6.70 22.32
N ALA A 357 -34.15 7.40 23.38
CA ALA A 357 -34.74 7.24 24.69
C ALA A 357 -36.26 7.54 24.66
N PRO A 358 -37.11 6.64 25.19
CA PRO A 358 -38.50 6.95 25.49
C PRO A 358 -38.66 8.25 26.30
N ALA A 359 -39.66 9.06 25.97
CA ALA A 359 -39.95 10.31 26.68
C ALA A 359 -40.28 10.14 28.19
N ALA A 360 -40.47 8.89 28.65
CA ALA A 360 -40.77 8.55 30.03
C ALA A 360 -39.54 8.56 30.97
N PHE A 361 -38.32 8.65 30.45
CA PHE A 361 -37.12 8.73 31.29
C PHE A 361 -37.03 10.09 32.01
N GLY A 362 -36.78 10.06 33.32
CA GLY A 362 -36.78 11.26 34.16
C GLY A 362 -35.52 12.12 34.03
N SER A 363 -34.43 11.55 33.48
CA SER A 363 -33.20 12.28 33.18
C SER A 363 -32.40 11.59 32.06
N ARG A 364 -31.44 12.32 31.48
CA ARG A 364 -30.53 11.78 30.46
C ARG A 364 -29.63 10.69 31.03
N GLU A 365 -29.20 10.84 32.28
CA GLU A 365 -28.38 9.87 32.99
C GLU A 365 -29.12 8.54 33.20
N GLU A 366 -30.42 8.59 33.51
CA GLU A 366 -31.25 7.38 33.62
C GLU A 366 -31.36 6.65 32.27
N ALA A 367 -31.54 7.41 31.18
CA ALA A 367 -31.60 6.86 29.83
C ALA A 367 -30.25 6.24 29.42
N GLN A 368 -29.14 6.96 29.63
CA GLN A 368 -27.79 6.50 29.33
C GLN A 368 -27.40 5.25 30.14
N ALA A 369 -27.82 5.17 31.40
CA ALA A 369 -27.63 3.98 32.23
C ALA A 369 -28.30 2.72 31.64
N ARG A 370 -29.33 2.88 30.78
CA ARG A 370 -29.98 1.79 30.03
C ARG A 370 -29.56 1.72 28.56
N GLY A 371 -28.43 2.33 28.21
CA GLY A 371 -27.81 2.27 26.90
C GLY A 371 -28.34 3.28 25.86
N TYR A 372 -29.33 4.11 26.20
CA TYR A 372 -29.90 5.08 25.26
C TYR A 372 -28.96 6.28 25.04
N ASN A 373 -28.98 6.85 23.82
CA ASN A 373 -28.19 8.01 23.42
C ASN A 373 -26.67 7.86 23.66
N LEU A 374 -26.15 6.62 23.62
CA LEU A 374 -24.71 6.32 23.71
C LEU A 374 -24.08 6.08 22.32
N PHE A 375 -24.81 5.36 21.47
CA PHE A 375 -24.39 4.93 20.14
C PHE A 375 -25.58 5.04 19.17
N SER A 376 -25.37 4.71 17.90
CA SER A 376 -26.43 4.78 16.89
C SER A 376 -27.54 3.74 17.07
N CYS A 377 -27.25 2.66 17.79
CA CYS A 377 -28.20 1.66 18.25
C CYS A 377 -27.80 1.20 19.66
N ARG A 378 -28.71 0.54 20.38
CA ARG A 378 -28.54 0.13 21.78
C ARG A 378 -27.76 -1.19 21.91
N PHE A 379 -26.61 -1.32 21.23
CA PHE A 379 -25.77 -2.53 21.23
C PHE A 379 -24.75 -2.60 22.40
N GLY A 380 -24.59 -1.53 23.18
CA GLY A 380 -23.53 -1.47 24.23
C GLY A 380 -22.14 -1.22 23.63
N ASN A 381 -21.06 -1.55 24.33
CA ASN A 381 -19.73 -1.47 23.72
C ASN A 381 -19.44 -2.70 22.85
N ILE A 382 -18.87 -2.48 21.66
CA ILE A 382 -18.36 -3.51 20.76
C ILE A 382 -16.84 -3.47 20.85
N TYR A 383 -16.25 -4.41 21.59
CA TYR A 383 -14.82 -4.38 21.89
C TYR A 383 -13.98 -5.02 20.79
N THR A 384 -14.43 -6.15 20.25
CA THR A 384 -13.66 -6.96 19.28
C THR A 384 -14.24 -6.89 17.87
N SER A 385 -13.40 -7.13 16.85
CA SER A 385 -13.82 -7.28 15.45
C SER A 385 -14.88 -8.37 15.27
N ARG A 386 -14.76 -9.47 16.02
CA ARG A 386 -15.68 -10.61 15.95
C ARG A 386 -17.09 -10.23 16.39
N GLN A 387 -17.23 -9.40 17.42
CA GLN A 387 -18.53 -8.91 17.86
C GLN A 387 -19.21 -8.00 16.82
N LEU A 388 -18.45 -7.14 16.15
CA LEU A 388 -18.99 -6.31 15.06
C LEU A 388 -19.54 -7.19 13.92
N LEU A 389 -18.75 -8.18 13.48
CA LEU A 389 -19.17 -9.12 12.45
C LEU A 389 -20.42 -9.90 12.88
N GLN A 390 -20.41 -10.47 14.10
CA GLN A 390 -21.56 -11.19 14.65
C GLN A 390 -22.82 -10.31 14.72
N LEU A 391 -22.69 -9.03 15.06
CA LEU A 391 -23.82 -8.10 15.13
C LEU A 391 -24.47 -7.91 13.75
N LEU A 392 -23.66 -7.69 12.71
CA LEU A 392 -24.15 -7.60 11.33
C LEU A 392 -24.83 -8.90 10.88
N LEU A 393 -24.19 -10.04 11.12
CA LEU A 393 -24.75 -11.35 10.75
C LEU A 393 -26.04 -11.66 11.52
N ALA A 394 -26.13 -11.29 12.79
CA ALA A 394 -27.33 -11.46 13.60
C ALA A 394 -28.47 -10.56 13.09
N ALA A 395 -28.16 -9.31 12.71
CA ALA A 395 -29.13 -8.40 12.11
C ALA A 395 -29.69 -8.92 10.77
N GLN A 396 -28.89 -9.67 10.02
CA GLN A 396 -29.33 -10.40 8.81
C GLN A 396 -30.05 -11.73 9.10
N GLY A 397 -30.21 -12.13 10.36
CA GLY A 397 -30.79 -13.42 10.76
C GLY A 397 -29.88 -14.62 10.50
N ARG A 398 -28.59 -14.40 10.24
CA ARG A 398 -27.59 -15.43 9.89
C ARG A 398 -26.72 -15.88 11.07
N HIS A 399 -26.92 -15.29 12.25
CA HIS A 399 -26.25 -15.68 13.47
C HIS A 399 -27.24 -15.70 14.64
N THR A 400 -27.28 -16.79 15.39
CA THR A 400 -28.07 -16.93 16.62
C THR A 400 -27.20 -17.60 17.68
N PRO A 401 -26.90 -16.92 18.80
CA PRO A 401 -26.03 -17.46 19.83
C PRO A 401 -26.73 -18.58 20.62
N ALA A 402 -26.00 -19.66 20.89
CA ALA A 402 -26.46 -20.81 21.66
C ALA A 402 -26.76 -20.45 23.12
N ASP A 403 -26.02 -19.51 23.70
CA ASP A 403 -26.31 -18.92 25.02
C ASP A 403 -26.67 -17.43 24.88
N ALA A 404 -27.92 -17.20 24.48
CA ALA A 404 -28.44 -15.86 24.23
C ALA A 404 -28.81 -15.08 25.50
N VAL A 405 -29.14 -15.77 26.60
CA VAL A 405 -29.78 -15.16 27.78
C VAL A 405 -29.08 -15.62 29.04
N TRP A 406 -28.46 -14.67 29.73
CA TRP A 406 -27.83 -14.92 31.03
C TRP A 406 -28.79 -14.63 32.18
N MET A 407 -28.54 -15.23 33.33
CA MET A 407 -29.31 -15.01 34.56
C MET A 407 -28.44 -14.48 35.68
N ARG A 408 -29.02 -13.63 36.53
CA ARG A 408 -28.46 -13.20 37.82
C ARG A 408 -29.62 -12.83 38.75
N ASP A 409 -29.64 -13.37 39.97
CA ASP A 409 -30.63 -13.05 41.01
C ASP A 409 -32.09 -13.11 40.54
N GLY A 410 -32.44 -14.12 39.75
CA GLY A 410 -33.80 -14.30 39.22
C GLY A 410 -34.20 -13.31 38.11
N ARG A 411 -33.26 -12.52 37.59
CA ARG A 411 -33.43 -11.60 36.46
C ARG A 411 -32.69 -12.11 35.22
N PHE A 412 -33.17 -11.71 34.04
CA PHE A 412 -32.67 -12.18 32.75
C PHE A 412 -32.00 -11.05 31.97
N PHE A 413 -30.83 -11.33 31.39
CA PHE A 413 -29.96 -10.36 30.73
C PHE A 413 -29.65 -10.80 29.29
N ASP A 414 -29.55 -9.83 28.39
CA ASP A 414 -29.05 -10.04 27.04
C ASP A 414 -27.54 -10.33 27.12
N ALA A 415 -27.12 -11.57 26.83
CA ALA A 415 -25.71 -11.98 26.95
C ALA A 415 -24.75 -11.18 26.04
N LEU A 416 -25.24 -10.64 24.93
CA LEU A 416 -24.44 -9.87 23.96
C LEU A 416 -24.46 -8.37 24.28
N ARG A 417 -25.37 -7.93 25.15
CA ARG A 417 -25.55 -6.53 25.58
C ARG A 417 -25.86 -6.46 27.09
N PRO A 418 -25.04 -7.07 27.96
CA PRO A 418 -25.42 -7.36 29.35
C PRO A 418 -25.57 -6.10 30.22
N SER A 419 -24.98 -4.98 29.81
CA SER A 419 -25.04 -3.69 30.48
C SER A 419 -26.28 -2.85 30.15
N VAL A 420 -26.93 -3.11 29.00
CA VAL A 420 -28.00 -2.28 28.45
C VAL A 420 -29.25 -2.27 29.34
N GLU A 421 -29.52 -3.37 30.04
CA GLU A 421 -30.56 -3.42 31.09
C GLU A 421 -29.91 -3.77 32.43
N PRO A 422 -29.41 -2.78 33.21
CA PRO A 422 -28.59 -3.04 34.40
C PRO A 422 -29.27 -3.87 35.49
N ARG A 423 -30.61 -3.81 35.55
CA ARG A 423 -31.44 -4.58 36.50
C ARG A 423 -31.96 -5.90 35.92
N GLY A 424 -31.68 -6.17 34.65
CA GLY A 424 -32.25 -7.28 33.90
C GLY A 424 -33.75 -7.13 33.68
N THR A 425 -34.30 -8.07 32.92
CA THR A 425 -35.73 -8.17 32.59
C THR A 425 -36.43 -9.22 33.46
N ALA A 426 -37.76 -9.28 33.37
CA ALA A 426 -38.56 -10.22 34.15
C ALA A 426 -38.51 -11.64 33.59
N SER A 427 -38.31 -11.82 32.28
CA SER A 427 -38.29 -13.13 31.63
C SER A 427 -37.29 -13.22 30.48
N ALA A 428 -36.85 -14.43 30.14
CA ALA A 428 -36.01 -14.68 28.97
C ALA A 428 -36.69 -14.26 27.65
N GLN A 429 -38.03 -14.35 27.59
CA GLN A 429 -38.81 -13.95 26.42
C GLN A 429 -38.71 -12.43 26.18
N ASP A 430 -38.71 -11.64 27.24
CA ASP A 430 -38.53 -10.18 27.14
C ASP A 430 -37.17 -9.81 26.57
N VAL A 431 -36.11 -10.52 26.98
CA VAL A 431 -34.75 -10.36 26.43
C VAL A 431 -34.75 -10.64 24.93
N LEU A 432 -35.32 -11.76 24.50
CA LEU A 432 -35.33 -12.17 23.10
C LEU A 432 -36.17 -11.23 22.24
N ALA A 433 -37.31 -10.76 22.75
CA ALA A 433 -38.15 -9.78 22.06
C ALA A 433 -37.43 -8.44 21.90
N ALA A 434 -36.81 -7.93 22.96
CA ALA A 434 -36.02 -6.70 22.92
C ALA A 434 -34.81 -6.82 21.99
N ARG A 435 -34.14 -7.98 21.95
CA ARG A 435 -33.04 -8.24 21.01
C ARG A 435 -33.52 -8.27 19.56
N LYS A 436 -34.65 -8.91 19.27
CA LYS A 436 -35.21 -8.93 17.92
C LYS A 436 -35.48 -7.51 17.42
N GLN A 437 -36.15 -6.68 18.22
CA GLN A 437 -36.41 -5.28 17.89
C GLN A 437 -35.10 -4.50 17.69
N HIS A 438 -34.11 -4.69 18.56
CA HIS A 438 -32.79 -4.07 18.40
C HIS A 438 -32.12 -4.44 17.07
N LEU A 439 -32.13 -5.73 16.70
CA LEU A 439 -31.50 -6.19 15.46
C LEU A 439 -32.18 -5.63 14.19
N GLU A 440 -33.48 -5.31 14.25
CA GLU A 440 -34.18 -4.61 13.17
C GLU A 440 -33.64 -3.18 12.98
N HIS A 441 -33.37 -2.45 14.07
CA HIS A 441 -32.75 -1.11 14.02
C HIS A 441 -31.30 -1.18 13.55
N VAL A 442 -30.53 -2.18 13.97
CA VAL A 442 -29.15 -2.41 13.51
C VAL A 442 -29.10 -2.71 12.02
N LEU A 443 -30.05 -3.52 11.50
CA LEU A 443 -30.13 -3.78 10.06
C LEU A 443 -30.46 -2.49 9.30
N MET A 444 -31.39 -1.67 9.81
CA MET A 444 -31.71 -0.36 9.24
C MET A 444 -30.46 0.54 9.23
N MET A 445 -29.69 0.58 10.32
CA MET A 445 -28.43 1.33 10.41
C MET A 445 -27.47 0.96 9.29
N PHE A 446 -27.10 -0.32 9.19
CA PHE A 446 -26.12 -0.77 8.19
C PHE A 446 -26.63 -0.61 6.75
N SER A 447 -27.92 -0.79 6.52
CA SER A 447 -28.52 -0.67 5.17
C SER A 447 -28.67 0.77 4.71
N THR A 448 -28.57 1.76 5.62
CA THR A 448 -28.86 3.16 5.30
C THR A 448 -27.77 4.14 5.70
N LEU A 449 -26.74 3.76 6.45
CA LEU A 449 -25.63 4.68 6.73
C LEU A 449 -24.89 5.07 5.46
N ASP A 450 -24.31 6.26 5.46
CA ASP A 450 -23.35 6.70 4.43
C ASP A 450 -21.91 6.53 4.96
N LEU A 451 -21.71 6.77 6.27
CA LEU A 451 -20.45 6.60 6.96
C LEU A 451 -20.62 5.86 8.29
N LEU A 452 -19.86 4.77 8.47
CA LEU A 452 -19.70 4.12 9.76
C LEU A 452 -18.37 4.54 10.39
N VAL A 453 -18.40 5.17 11.56
CA VAL A 453 -17.20 5.37 12.38
C VAL A 453 -17.10 4.22 13.38
N PHE A 454 -16.09 3.37 13.21
CA PHE A 454 -15.85 2.22 14.07
C PHE A 454 -14.56 2.36 14.88
N THR A 455 -14.70 2.39 16.21
CA THR A 455 -13.57 2.47 17.14
C THR A 455 -13.19 1.10 17.67
N LEU A 456 -12.09 0.55 17.16
CA LEU A 456 -11.51 -0.72 17.58
C LEU A 456 -11.10 -0.66 19.06
N GLY A 457 -11.65 -1.57 19.86
CA GLY A 457 -11.47 -1.59 21.31
C GLY A 457 -10.29 -2.44 21.74
N LEU A 458 -10.45 -3.76 21.63
CA LEU A 458 -9.62 -4.78 22.26
C LEU A 458 -9.45 -5.99 21.33
N THR A 459 -8.38 -6.75 21.55
CA THR A 459 -8.21 -8.09 20.96
C THR A 459 -8.72 -9.21 21.86
N GLU A 460 -8.84 -8.97 23.18
CA GLU A 460 -9.40 -9.93 24.13
C GLU A 460 -10.94 -9.92 24.13
N GLY A 461 -11.52 -11.11 24.15
CA GLY A 461 -12.95 -11.35 24.31
C GLY A 461 -13.24 -12.75 24.85
N TRP A 462 -14.50 -13.03 25.14
CA TRP A 462 -14.94 -14.30 25.70
C TRP A 462 -15.74 -15.09 24.68
N GLU A 463 -15.22 -16.24 24.26
CA GLU A 463 -15.78 -17.06 23.19
C GLU A 463 -16.52 -18.27 23.77
N SER A 464 -17.71 -18.57 23.24
CA SER A 464 -18.39 -19.84 23.51
C SER A 464 -17.64 -20.98 22.85
N ARG A 465 -17.36 -22.03 23.62
CA ARG A 465 -16.85 -23.31 23.08
C ARG A 465 -17.91 -24.10 22.32
N LEU A 466 -19.19 -23.71 22.41
CA LEU A 466 -20.29 -24.43 21.75
C LEU A 466 -20.45 -24.01 20.29
N ASP A 467 -20.41 -22.71 20.02
CA ASP A 467 -20.76 -22.16 18.70
C ASP A 467 -19.81 -21.05 18.21
N GLY A 468 -18.78 -20.70 18.98
CA GLY A 468 -17.84 -19.63 18.65
C GLY A 468 -18.38 -18.21 18.89
N THR A 469 -19.55 -18.04 19.51
CA THR A 469 -20.08 -16.71 19.84
C THR A 469 -19.12 -15.96 20.76
N MET A 470 -18.65 -14.79 20.33
CA MET A 470 -17.89 -13.84 21.15
C MET A 470 -18.83 -12.92 21.96
N TYR A 471 -18.61 -12.86 23.27
CA TYR A 471 -19.34 -12.03 24.23
C TYR A 471 -18.48 -10.83 24.69
N PRO A 472 -19.12 -9.69 25.06
CA PRO A 472 -18.42 -8.47 25.47
C PRO A 472 -17.70 -8.59 26.82
N THR A 473 -18.18 -9.47 27.69
CA THR A 473 -17.62 -9.69 29.03
C THR A 473 -17.62 -11.17 29.36
N ALA A 474 -16.82 -11.58 30.34
CA ALA A 474 -16.96 -12.91 30.90
C ALA A 474 -18.37 -13.05 31.53
N PRO A 475 -19.05 -14.19 31.36
CA PRO A 475 -20.19 -14.51 32.21
C PRO A 475 -19.80 -14.40 33.69
N GLY A 476 -20.65 -13.80 34.51
CA GLY A 476 -20.38 -13.54 35.93
C GLY A 476 -19.81 -12.14 36.23
N THR A 477 -19.23 -11.42 35.25
CA THR A 477 -18.82 -10.02 35.44
C THR A 477 -20.01 -9.10 35.61
N ILE A 478 -21.04 -9.26 34.76
CA ILE A 478 -22.30 -8.50 34.86
C ILE A 478 -23.45 -9.44 35.18
N ALA A 479 -23.62 -10.51 34.41
CA ALA A 479 -24.64 -11.53 34.64
C ALA A 479 -24.14 -12.88 34.12
N GLY A 480 -24.87 -13.96 34.40
CA GLY A 480 -24.47 -15.31 34.03
C GLY A 480 -23.46 -15.90 35.01
N GLN A 481 -23.00 -17.10 34.69
CA GLN A 481 -22.03 -17.82 35.51
C GLN A 481 -20.91 -18.33 34.61
N TYR A 482 -19.67 -18.02 34.98
CA TYR A 482 -18.52 -18.49 34.24
C TYR A 482 -18.37 -20.01 34.39
N ASP A 483 -18.20 -20.69 33.26
CA ASP A 483 -17.90 -22.11 33.18
C ASP A 483 -16.80 -22.30 32.12
N PRO A 484 -15.58 -22.71 32.50
CA PRO A 484 -14.45 -22.86 31.57
C PRO A 484 -14.66 -23.97 30.53
N SER A 485 -15.61 -24.88 30.75
CA SER A 485 -16.01 -25.89 29.77
C SER A 485 -16.92 -25.32 28.67
N ARG A 486 -17.55 -24.17 28.91
CA ARG A 486 -18.47 -23.49 27.99
C ARG A 486 -17.89 -22.21 27.39
N TYR A 487 -16.98 -21.56 28.11
CA TYR A 487 -16.41 -20.27 27.75
C TYR A 487 -14.89 -20.29 27.78
N ALA A 488 -14.26 -19.58 26.87
CA ALA A 488 -12.83 -19.44 26.80
C ALA A 488 -12.44 -17.99 26.54
N LEU A 489 -11.36 -17.53 27.18
CA LEU A 489 -10.70 -16.30 26.76
C LEU A 489 -10.11 -16.50 25.36
N ARG A 490 -10.37 -15.55 24.46
CA ARG A 490 -9.77 -15.48 23.14
C ARG A 490 -9.09 -14.13 22.98
N ASN A 491 -7.79 -14.15 22.69
CA ASN A 491 -7.03 -12.97 22.28
C ASN A 491 -6.81 -13.05 20.77
N LEU A 492 -7.61 -12.31 20.00
CA LEU A 492 -7.60 -12.32 18.54
C LEU A 492 -6.27 -11.81 18.00
N ARG A 493 -5.63 -12.63 17.16
CA ARG A 493 -4.38 -12.23 16.49
C ARG A 493 -4.67 -11.40 15.26
N TYR A 494 -3.66 -10.70 14.74
CA TYR A 494 -3.75 -9.88 13.52
C TYR A 494 -4.56 -10.54 12.39
N GLY A 495 -4.24 -11.78 12.01
CA GLY A 495 -4.93 -12.45 10.90
C GLY A 495 -6.41 -12.75 11.16
N GLU A 496 -6.79 -12.94 12.42
CA GLU A 496 -8.19 -13.16 12.82
C GLU A 496 -8.98 -11.85 12.81
N VAL A 497 -8.37 -10.76 13.31
CA VAL A 497 -8.97 -9.43 13.27
C VAL A 497 -9.11 -8.95 11.82
N MET A 498 -8.09 -9.15 10.99
CA MET A 498 -8.15 -8.84 9.57
C MET A 498 -9.28 -9.60 8.87
N ALA A 499 -9.34 -10.93 9.04
CA ALA A 499 -10.37 -11.75 8.42
C ALA A 499 -11.81 -11.38 8.86
N ASP A 500 -12.00 -11.00 10.13
CA ASP A 500 -13.28 -10.50 10.63
C ASP A 500 -13.68 -9.20 9.94
N MET A 501 -12.75 -8.25 9.85
CA MET A 501 -13.01 -6.92 9.30
C MET A 501 -13.22 -6.97 7.79
N GLU A 502 -12.45 -7.76 7.05
CA GLU A 502 -12.66 -8.02 5.62
C GLU A 502 -14.02 -8.67 5.35
N THR A 503 -14.39 -9.65 6.19
CA THR A 503 -15.69 -10.30 6.09
C THR A 503 -16.81 -9.31 6.41
N PHE A 504 -16.70 -8.56 7.50
CA PHE A 504 -17.67 -7.51 7.85
C PHE A 504 -17.83 -6.50 6.71
N TRP A 505 -16.71 -6.02 6.16
CA TRP A 505 -16.72 -5.06 5.06
C TRP A 505 -17.42 -5.62 3.83
N ARG A 506 -17.09 -6.86 3.42
CA ARG A 506 -17.75 -7.54 2.31
C ARG A 506 -19.27 -7.67 2.54
N GLU A 507 -19.68 -8.14 3.71
CA GLU A 507 -21.10 -8.33 4.03
C GLU A 507 -21.87 -7.01 4.13
N LEU A 508 -21.25 -5.95 4.66
CA LEU A 508 -21.82 -4.60 4.68
C LEU A 508 -22.02 -4.08 3.26
N ARG A 509 -21.02 -4.24 2.39
CA ARG A 509 -21.07 -3.79 0.99
C ARG A 509 -22.12 -4.51 0.15
N ILE A 510 -22.48 -5.74 0.52
CA ILE A 510 -23.57 -6.49 -0.13
C ILE A 510 -24.93 -5.81 0.13
N ILE A 511 -25.18 -5.35 1.37
CA ILE A 511 -26.45 -4.69 1.71
C ILE A 511 -26.43 -3.18 1.49
N ASN A 512 -25.26 -2.57 1.47
CA ASN A 512 -25.06 -1.14 1.27
C ASN A 512 -23.77 -0.87 0.47
N PRO A 513 -23.84 -0.90 -0.88
CA PRO A 513 -22.71 -0.59 -1.75
C PRO A 513 -22.26 0.87 -1.71
N GLY A 514 -22.96 1.76 -0.99
CA GLY A 514 -22.57 3.16 -0.81
C GLY A 514 -21.79 3.41 0.48
N ALA A 515 -21.80 2.47 1.43
CA ALA A 515 -21.19 2.66 2.74
C ALA A 515 -19.68 2.95 2.64
N ARG A 516 -19.24 3.88 3.49
CA ARG A 516 -17.84 4.14 3.84
C ARG A 516 -17.57 3.74 5.28
N LEU A 517 -16.31 3.43 5.59
CA LEU A 517 -15.85 3.03 6.91
C LEU A 517 -14.71 3.92 7.37
N LEU A 518 -14.87 4.59 8.50
CA LEU A 518 -13.79 5.30 9.19
C LEU A 518 -13.38 4.50 10.42
N LEU A 519 -12.19 3.93 10.37
CA LEU A 519 -11.59 3.21 11.48
C LEU A 519 -10.79 4.14 12.38
N THR A 520 -10.89 3.90 13.67
CA THR A 520 -9.95 4.44 14.65
C THR A 520 -9.68 3.41 15.75
N VAL A 521 -8.60 3.59 16.51
CA VAL A 521 -8.26 2.72 17.65
C VAL A 521 -8.52 3.48 18.96
N SER A 522 -9.16 2.79 19.91
CA SER A 522 -9.44 3.34 21.23
C SER A 522 -8.16 3.57 22.03
N PRO A 523 -7.92 4.79 22.56
CA PRO A 523 -6.78 5.06 23.44
C PRO A 523 -6.89 4.47 24.83
N VAL A 524 -8.08 4.04 25.24
CA VAL A 524 -8.33 3.51 26.59
C VAL A 524 -7.64 2.14 26.76
N PRO A 525 -6.71 2.00 27.73
CA PRO A 525 -6.08 0.72 28.10
C PRO A 525 -7.07 -0.35 28.58
N LEU A 526 -6.67 -1.63 28.52
CA LEU A 526 -7.44 -2.72 29.14
C LEU A 526 -7.63 -2.41 30.63
N ALA A 527 -8.82 -2.67 31.16
CA ALA A 527 -9.02 -2.59 32.62
C ALA A 527 -8.32 -3.76 33.33
N ALA A 528 -8.41 -4.95 32.73
CA ALA A 528 -7.75 -6.16 33.19
C ALA A 528 -7.48 -7.06 31.98
N THR A 529 -6.50 -7.96 32.12
CA THR A 529 -6.31 -9.10 31.20
C THR A 529 -6.62 -10.38 31.97
N ALA A 530 -7.30 -11.32 31.31
CA ALA A 530 -7.50 -12.66 31.85
C ALA A 530 -6.39 -13.64 31.42
N GLY A 531 -5.38 -13.16 30.69
CA GLY A 531 -4.16 -13.89 30.40
C GLY A 531 -3.19 -13.91 31.58
N GLU A 532 -2.07 -14.62 31.41
CA GLU A 532 -0.99 -14.68 32.43
C GLU A 532 -0.04 -13.47 32.36
N GLU A 533 -0.20 -12.59 31.37
CA GLU A 533 0.64 -11.42 31.17
C GLU A 533 0.25 -10.26 32.08
N HIS A 534 1.18 -9.31 32.25
CA HIS A 534 0.86 -8.04 32.88
C HIS A 534 -0.05 -7.19 31.97
N VAL A 535 -1.05 -6.50 32.53
CA VAL A 535 -2.07 -5.73 31.77
C VAL A 535 -1.46 -4.67 30.85
N LEU A 536 -0.31 -4.11 31.21
CA LEU A 536 0.41 -3.13 30.38
C LEU A 536 0.96 -3.73 29.06
N PRO A 537 1.82 -4.77 29.04
CA PRO A 537 2.15 -5.49 27.81
C PRO A 537 0.94 -5.97 27.01
N ALA A 538 -0.09 -6.52 27.66
CA ALA A 538 -1.32 -6.96 27.00
C ALA A 538 -2.05 -5.80 26.29
N THR A 539 -2.09 -4.62 26.93
CA THR A 539 -2.60 -3.38 26.32
C THR A 539 -1.79 -2.97 25.10
N VAL A 540 -0.46 -2.92 25.22
CA VAL A 540 0.41 -2.53 24.10
C VAL A 540 0.22 -3.49 22.92
N TYR A 541 0.16 -4.80 23.18
CA TYR A 541 -0.10 -5.80 22.14
C TYR A 541 -1.45 -5.57 21.45
N SER A 542 -2.53 -5.48 22.24
CA SER A 542 -3.89 -5.28 21.75
C SER A 542 -3.99 -4.06 20.85
N LYS A 543 -3.49 -2.90 21.29
CA LYS A 543 -3.56 -1.66 20.48
C LYS A 543 -2.66 -1.72 19.25
N SER A 544 -1.49 -2.36 19.33
CA SER A 544 -0.59 -2.51 18.18
C SER A 544 -1.19 -3.38 17.08
N VAL A 545 -1.83 -4.49 17.44
CA VAL A 545 -2.52 -5.37 16.48
C VAL A 545 -3.67 -4.64 15.81
N LEU A 546 -4.53 -3.99 16.59
CA LEU A 546 -5.68 -3.24 16.06
C LEU A 546 -5.24 -2.09 15.16
N ARG A 547 -4.16 -1.39 15.53
CA ARG A 547 -3.61 -0.29 14.73
C ARG A 547 -3.04 -0.76 13.40
N ALA A 548 -2.31 -1.89 13.40
CA ALA A 548 -1.78 -2.49 12.18
C ALA A 548 -2.94 -2.86 11.23
N VAL A 549 -3.95 -3.60 11.72
CA VAL A 549 -5.11 -3.98 10.90
C VAL A 549 -5.86 -2.77 10.36
N ALA A 550 -6.09 -1.74 11.18
CA ALA A 550 -6.78 -0.54 10.72
C ALA A 550 -6.00 0.24 9.63
N GLY A 551 -4.67 0.22 9.71
CA GLY A 551 -3.80 0.82 8.70
C GLY A 551 -3.85 0.08 7.38
N ASP A 552 -3.64 -1.24 7.42
CA ASP A 552 -3.62 -2.08 6.23
C ASP A 552 -4.99 -2.07 5.53
N LEU A 553 -6.10 -2.15 6.27
CA LEU A 553 -7.44 -2.05 5.70
C LEU A 553 -7.69 -0.70 4.99
N ALA A 554 -7.19 0.41 5.54
CA ALA A 554 -7.34 1.73 4.94
C ALA A 554 -6.45 1.94 3.71
N GLU A 555 -5.35 1.18 3.59
CA GLU A 555 -4.46 1.22 2.43
C GLU A 555 -4.93 0.26 1.31
N ASP A 556 -5.45 -0.90 1.67
CA ASP A 556 -5.81 -1.97 0.73
C ASP A 556 -7.24 -1.86 0.18
N HIS A 557 -8.14 -1.11 0.83
CA HIS A 557 -9.54 -1.01 0.43
C HIS A 557 -10.02 0.42 0.20
N GLU A 558 -10.56 0.67 -1.01
CA GLU A 558 -11.31 1.88 -1.30
C GLU A 558 -12.54 2.00 -0.39
N GLY A 559 -12.78 3.20 0.14
CA GLY A 559 -13.89 3.50 1.05
C GLY A 559 -13.63 3.19 2.51
N ILE A 560 -12.45 2.66 2.87
CA ILE A 560 -11.97 2.56 4.25
C ILE A 560 -10.94 3.66 4.52
N HIS A 561 -11.08 4.33 5.65
CA HIS A 561 -10.18 5.41 6.09
C HIS A 561 -9.72 5.17 7.53
N TYR A 562 -8.61 5.79 7.92
CA TYR A 562 -8.08 5.72 9.27
C TYR A 562 -7.92 7.11 9.90
N PHE A 563 -8.39 7.26 11.14
CA PHE A 563 -8.17 8.44 11.96
C PHE A 563 -7.34 8.09 13.22
N PRO A 564 -6.28 8.85 13.57
CA PRO A 564 -5.33 8.48 14.62
C PRO A 564 -5.74 8.95 16.02
N SER A 565 -6.94 8.60 16.52
CA SER A 565 -7.31 9.00 17.90
C SER A 565 -6.43 8.34 18.97
N TYR A 566 -5.93 7.13 18.71
CA TYR A 566 -5.03 6.41 19.61
C TYR A 566 -3.71 7.14 19.79
N GLU A 567 -3.06 7.51 18.69
CA GLU A 567 -1.74 8.12 18.69
C GLU A 567 -1.75 9.53 19.29
N ILE A 568 -2.83 10.29 19.07
CA ILE A 568 -2.98 11.63 19.68
C ILE A 568 -2.88 11.55 21.21
N ILE A 569 -3.46 10.49 21.81
CA ILE A 569 -3.54 10.33 23.27
C ILE A 569 -2.35 9.55 23.83
N ALA A 570 -2.02 8.41 23.22
CA ALA A 570 -1.14 7.40 23.80
C ALA A 570 0.31 7.45 23.28
N SER A 571 0.63 8.36 22.36
CA SER A 571 2.00 8.47 21.84
C SER A 571 2.97 9.05 22.88
N HIS A 572 4.25 8.72 22.74
CA HIS A 572 5.28 9.19 23.67
C HIS A 572 5.43 10.73 23.76
N PRO A 573 5.14 11.54 22.71
CA PRO A 573 5.09 13.00 22.86
C PRO A 573 4.03 13.48 23.85
N ALA A 574 2.94 12.72 24.06
CA ALA A 574 1.88 13.07 25.00
C ALA A 574 2.26 12.88 26.46
N LYS A 575 3.28 12.06 26.75
CA LYS A 575 3.80 11.85 28.12
C LYS A 575 2.71 11.52 29.15
N GLY A 576 1.63 10.87 28.72
CA GLY A 576 0.49 10.52 29.56
C GLY A 576 -0.40 11.69 30.00
N MET A 577 -0.19 12.91 29.50
CA MET A 577 -0.90 14.13 29.89
C MET A 577 -2.42 14.05 29.69
N PHE A 578 -2.87 13.24 28.73
CA PHE A 578 -4.29 13.16 28.35
C PHE A 578 -5.04 12.04 29.06
N PHE A 579 -4.42 11.37 30.03
CA PHE A 579 -5.12 10.44 30.91
C PHE A 579 -5.50 11.12 32.23
N GLU A 580 -6.58 10.64 32.82
CA GLU A 580 -6.95 10.92 34.22
C GLU A 580 -5.88 10.33 35.18
N PRO A 581 -5.89 10.69 36.48
CA PRO A 581 -4.92 10.16 37.46
C PRO A 581 -4.86 8.62 37.55
N ASN A 582 -5.92 7.92 37.13
CA ASN A 582 -5.97 6.46 37.02
C ASN A 582 -5.13 5.90 35.85
N GLN A 583 -4.57 6.76 35.00
CA GLN A 583 -3.76 6.44 33.82
C GLN A 583 -4.50 5.58 32.78
N ARG A 584 -5.84 5.59 32.79
CA ARG A 584 -6.68 4.78 31.90
C ARG A 584 -7.72 5.59 31.15
N GLU A 585 -8.51 6.37 31.87
CA GLU A 585 -9.56 7.19 31.26
C GLU A 585 -8.95 8.40 30.57
N VAL A 586 -9.49 8.78 29.41
CA VAL A 586 -9.03 9.98 28.70
C VAL A 586 -9.70 11.19 29.34
N ASN A 587 -8.89 12.18 29.72
CA ASN A 587 -9.41 13.41 30.32
C ASN A 587 -10.07 14.32 29.26
N PRO A 588 -10.88 15.32 29.67
CA PRO A 588 -11.60 16.19 28.74
C PRO A 588 -10.70 16.91 27.73
N LEU A 589 -9.51 17.36 28.15
CA LEU A 589 -8.55 18.03 27.26
C LEU A 589 -8.06 17.10 26.13
N GLY A 590 -7.83 15.82 26.45
CA GLY A 590 -7.48 14.81 25.45
C GLY A 590 -8.60 14.59 24.44
N VAL A 591 -9.84 14.47 24.92
CA VAL A 591 -11.02 14.32 24.05
C VAL A 591 -11.16 15.52 23.12
N GLU A 592 -11.04 16.74 23.65
CA GLU A 592 -11.09 17.98 22.86
C GLU A 592 -10.01 18.03 21.78
N LEU A 593 -8.78 17.65 22.11
CA LEU A 593 -7.67 17.63 21.15
C LEU A 593 -7.92 16.61 20.02
N VAL A 594 -8.45 15.43 20.35
CA VAL A 594 -8.84 14.43 19.36
C VAL A 594 -9.93 14.98 18.46
N MET A 595 -10.97 15.60 19.02
CA MET A 595 -12.07 16.13 18.21
C MET A 595 -11.64 17.31 17.35
N LYS A 596 -10.79 18.22 17.87
CA LYS A 596 -10.16 19.28 17.06
C LYS A 596 -9.49 18.68 15.82
N ASN A 597 -8.66 17.66 16.01
CA ASN A 597 -7.98 16.98 14.91
C ASN A 597 -8.95 16.25 13.97
N PHE A 598 -10.02 15.65 14.50
CA PHE A 598 -11.05 14.98 13.70
C PHE A 598 -11.77 15.95 12.76
N PHE A 599 -12.19 17.11 13.27
CA PHE A 599 -12.89 18.11 12.45
C PHE A 599 -11.95 18.84 11.48
N ILE A 600 -10.66 19.01 11.83
CA ILE A 600 -9.65 19.47 10.86
C ILE A 600 -9.50 18.45 9.72
N ALA A 601 -9.38 17.16 10.05
CA ALA A 601 -9.19 16.09 9.06
C ALA A 601 -10.37 15.92 8.09
N THR A 602 -11.58 16.29 8.53
CA THR A 602 -12.82 16.24 7.73
C THR A 602 -13.15 17.56 7.03
N GLY A 603 -12.29 18.60 7.16
CA GLY A 603 -12.52 19.91 6.53
C GLY A 603 -13.57 20.78 7.22
N MET A 604 -13.96 20.45 8.45
CA MET A 604 -15.03 21.08 9.24
C MET A 604 -14.50 21.93 10.40
N ALA A 605 -13.29 22.46 10.28
CA ALA A 605 -12.62 23.20 11.35
C ALA A 605 -13.42 24.41 11.89
N ASP A 606 -14.29 25.00 11.06
CA ASP A 606 -15.06 26.21 11.36
C ASP A 606 -16.39 25.95 12.10
N LEU A 607 -16.79 24.70 12.34
CA LEU A 607 -17.99 24.39 13.11
C LEU A 607 -17.72 24.53 14.62
N SER A 608 -18.00 25.72 15.14
CA SER A 608 -17.93 26.02 16.57
C SER A 608 -18.90 25.15 17.35
N GLY A 609 -18.38 24.23 18.16
CA GLY A 609 -19.17 23.55 19.19
C GLY A 609 -19.35 24.45 20.41
N SER A 610 -20.50 24.36 21.08
CA SER A 610 -20.71 24.95 22.41
C SER A 610 -19.81 24.30 23.47
N GLU A 611 -19.58 24.98 24.61
CA GLU A 611 -18.87 24.42 25.77
C GLU A 611 -19.38 23.00 26.12
N ILE A 612 -18.45 22.06 26.25
CA ILE A 612 -18.73 20.64 26.44
C ILE A 612 -18.80 20.35 27.94
N THR A 613 -20.00 20.07 28.45
CA THR A 613 -20.16 19.47 29.78
C THR A 613 -19.73 18.01 29.72
N SER A 614 -18.84 17.55 30.62
CA SER A 614 -18.42 16.15 30.68
C SER A 614 -19.64 15.24 30.89
N THR A 615 -19.96 14.45 29.87
CA THR A 615 -20.99 13.41 29.97
C THR A 615 -20.35 12.13 30.48
N GLY A 616 -21.00 11.44 31.43
CA GLY A 616 -20.53 10.16 31.94
C GLY A 616 -20.40 9.11 30.82
N ILE A 617 -19.20 8.55 30.66
CA ILE A 617 -18.92 7.46 29.72
C ILE A 617 -19.38 6.14 30.35
N VAL A 618 -20.12 5.31 29.61
CA VAL A 618 -20.51 3.98 30.09
C VAL A 618 -19.53 2.93 29.56
N CYS A 619 -18.82 2.23 30.45
CA CYS A 619 -17.79 1.25 30.12
C CYS A 619 -17.94 -0.04 30.96
N GLU A 620 -18.22 -1.18 30.32
CA GLU A 620 -18.36 -2.48 31.00
C GLU A 620 -17.05 -2.98 31.58
N GLU A 621 -15.93 -2.79 30.86
CA GLU A 621 -14.59 -3.11 31.37
C GLU A 621 -14.26 -2.36 32.67
N GLY A 622 -14.78 -1.15 32.87
CA GLY A 622 -14.56 -0.39 34.10
C GLY A 622 -15.01 -1.16 35.35
N ARG A 623 -16.04 -2.00 35.23
CA ARG A 623 -16.54 -2.83 36.34
C ARG A 623 -15.60 -3.97 36.73
N LEU A 624 -14.62 -4.32 35.89
CA LEU A 624 -13.60 -5.29 36.26
C LEU A 624 -12.69 -4.75 37.37
N ALA A 625 -12.48 -3.44 37.41
CA ALA A 625 -11.69 -2.80 38.46
C ALA A 625 -12.41 -2.82 39.82
N ASP A 626 -13.75 -2.80 39.82
CA ASP A 626 -14.58 -2.86 41.04
C ASP A 626 -14.59 -4.24 41.72
N LEU A 627 -14.00 -5.26 41.08
CA LEU A 627 -13.91 -6.63 41.61
C LEU A 627 -12.68 -6.86 42.52
N LEU A 628 -11.80 -5.87 42.63
CA LEU A 628 -10.65 -5.82 43.55
C LEU A 628 -11.02 -5.03 44.81
#